data_AF-A0A6P0TNP0-F1
#
_entry.id   AF-A0A6P0TNP0-F1
#
_cell.length_a   1.000
_cell.length_b   1.000
_cell.length_c   1.000
_cell.angle_alpha   90.00
_cell.angle_beta   90.00
_cell.angle_gamma   90.00
#
_symmetry.space_group_name_H-M   'P 1'
#
loop_
_entity.id
_entity.type
_entity.pdbx_description
1 polymer ?
#
loop_
_entity_poly.entity_id
_entity_poly.type
_entity_poly.pdbx_seq_one_letter_code
_entity_poly.pdbx_strand_id
1 'polypeptide(L)'
;MLFMQLISRKSSRWFIVGMTSIFIFSIMLRFWQLGRFNTLVFDEVYYAKFANNYLTKTDFFNAHPPLSQYIIAISIWIGSHLPFGQEIVNNETGSTLAPWTYRWVNALTGSFIPVVVGA
;
A
#
# COMPACT_ATOMS: atom_id res chain seq x y z
N MET A 1 -46.12 1.20 -5.08
CA MET A 1 -45.10 1.01 -4.02
C MET A 1 -44.08 -0.08 -4.36
N LEU A 2 -44.49 -1.29 -4.78
CA LEU A 2 -43.60 -2.42 -5.10
C LEU A 2 -42.62 -2.15 -6.27
N PHE A 3 -43.10 -1.50 -7.34
CA PHE A 3 -42.29 -1.16 -8.53
C PHE A 3 -41.15 -0.19 -8.21
N MET A 4 -41.40 0.80 -7.34
CA MET A 4 -40.39 1.76 -6.88
C MET A 4 -39.34 1.10 -5.98
N GLN A 5 -39.73 0.13 -5.16
CA GLN A 5 -38.81 -0.69 -4.37
C GLN A 5 -37.90 -1.57 -5.25
N LEU A 6 -38.42 -2.11 -6.35
CA LEU A 6 -37.63 -2.90 -7.31
C LEU A 6 -36.60 -2.03 -8.05
N ILE A 7 -36.97 -0.83 -8.49
CA ILE A 7 -36.05 0.12 -9.13
C ILE A 7 -34.95 0.56 -8.16
N SER A 8 -35.32 0.91 -6.93
CA SER A 8 -34.37 1.29 -5.87
C SER A 8 -33.39 0.14 -5.55
N ARG A 9 -33.88 -1.10 -5.39
CA ARG A 9 -33.02 -2.29 -5.19
C ARG A 9 -32.10 -2.56 -6.38
N LYS A 10 -32.59 -2.40 -7.62
CA LYS A 10 -31.80 -2.62 -8.82
C LYS A 10 -30.67 -1.57 -8.92
N SER A 11 -30.98 -0.29 -8.70
CA SER A 11 -30.00 0.81 -8.71
C SER A 11 -28.90 0.61 -7.66
N SER A 12 -29.27 0.19 -6.45
CA SER A 12 -28.30 -0.08 -5.38
C SER A 12 -27.35 -1.24 -5.72
N ARG A 13 -27.85 -2.32 -6.35
CA ARG A 13 -26.98 -3.43 -6.80
C ARG A 13 -25.98 -3.00 -7.87
N TRP A 14 -26.39 -2.19 -8.84
CA TRP A 14 -25.49 -1.68 -9.89
C TRP A 14 -24.43 -0.75 -9.32
N PHE A 15 -24.79 0.08 -8.33
CA PHE A 15 -23.82 0.89 -7.62
C PHE A 15 -22.77 0.03 -6.90
N ILE A 16 -23.20 -1.00 -6.16
CA ILE A 16 -22.28 -1.92 -5.47
C ILE A 16 -21.36 -2.61 -6.49
N VAL A 17 -21.91 -3.16 -7.56
CA VAL A 17 -21.10 -3.81 -8.61
C VAL A 17 -20.10 -2.83 -9.21
N GLY A 18 -20.53 -1.61 -9.57
CA GLY A 18 -19.64 -0.58 -10.10
C GLY A 18 -18.52 -0.21 -9.14
N MET A 19 -18.84 0.04 -7.86
CA MET A 19 -17.86 0.36 -6.84
C MET A 19 -16.89 -0.79 -6.56
N THR A 20 -17.39 -2.02 -6.49
CA THR A 20 -16.54 -3.21 -6.35
C THR A 20 -15.60 -3.37 -7.55
N SER A 21 -16.08 -3.18 -8.78
CA SER A 21 -15.25 -3.23 -9.98
C SER A 21 -14.14 -2.18 -9.96
N ILE A 22 -14.46 -0.92 -9.60
CA ILE A 22 -13.48 0.16 -9.48
C ILE A 22 -12.45 -0.17 -8.40
N PHE A 23 -12.89 -0.70 -7.25
CA PHE A 23 -11.98 -1.08 -6.16
C PHE A 23 -11.03 -2.21 -6.57
N ILE A 24 -11.53 -3.25 -7.23
CA ILE A 24 -10.68 -4.34 -7.76
C ILE A 24 -9.66 -3.79 -8.76
N PHE A 25 -10.10 -2.93 -9.68
CA PHE A 25 -9.20 -2.33 -10.68
C PHE A 25 -8.13 -1.44 -10.02
N SER A 26 -8.50 -0.70 -8.97
CA SER A 26 -7.59 0.10 -8.14
C SER A 26 -6.52 -0.75 -7.47
N ILE A 27 -6.88 -1.91 -6.89
CA ILE A 27 -5.92 -2.87 -6.34
C ILE A 27 -4.99 -3.38 -7.45
N MET A 28 -5.54 -3.85 -8.56
CA MET A 28 -4.73 -4.44 -9.65
C MET A 28 -3.69 -3.45 -10.18
N LEU A 29 -4.09 -2.21 -10.45
CA LEU A 29 -3.19 -1.19 -10.97
C LEU A 29 -2.12 -0.78 -9.95
N ARG A 30 -2.46 -0.66 -8.67
CA ARG A 30 -1.50 -0.24 -7.64
C ARG A 30 -0.49 -1.31 -7.27
N PHE A 31 -0.87 -2.58 -7.38
CA PHE A 31 0.05 -3.70 -7.17
C PHE A 31 0.81 -4.09 -8.45
N TRP A 32 0.43 -3.54 -9.61
CA TRP A 32 1.13 -3.83 -10.85
C TRP A 32 2.57 -3.31 -10.81
N GLN A 33 3.53 -4.20 -10.99
CA GLN A 33 4.95 -3.85 -11.12
C GLN A 33 5.51 -3.07 -9.92
N LEU A 34 5.02 -3.34 -8.72
CA LEU A 34 5.44 -2.64 -7.50
C LEU A 34 6.95 -2.75 -7.21
N GLY A 35 7.57 -3.86 -7.62
CA GLY A 35 9.01 -4.10 -7.51
C GLY A 35 9.85 -3.63 -8.72
N ARG A 36 9.26 -2.95 -9.72
CA ARG A 36 9.95 -2.62 -10.99
C ARG A 36 11.25 -1.86 -10.80
N PHE A 37 11.25 -0.86 -9.91
CA PHE A 37 12.43 -0.05 -9.64
C PHE A 37 13.13 -0.60 -8.40
N ASN A 38 14.27 -1.26 -8.60
CA ASN A 38 15.12 -1.78 -7.51
C ASN A 38 16.04 -0.71 -6.91
N THR A 39 15.48 0.46 -6.65
CA THR A 39 16.16 1.60 -6.06
C THR A 39 15.11 2.47 -5.37
N LEU A 40 15.55 3.31 -4.43
CA LEU A 40 14.68 4.26 -3.75
C LEU A 40 14.31 5.39 -4.70
N VAL A 41 13.02 5.73 -4.73
CA VAL A 41 12.49 6.81 -5.57
C VAL A 41 11.90 7.91 -4.70
N PHE A 42 12.29 9.17 -4.97
CA PHE A 42 11.75 10.35 -4.29
C PHE A 42 11.85 10.20 -2.76
N ASP A 43 10.76 10.44 -2.02
CA ASP A 43 10.72 10.39 -0.56
C ASP A 43 11.00 9.00 0.04
N GLU A 44 11.07 7.92 -0.76
CA GLU A 44 11.54 6.61 -0.29
C GLU A 44 12.98 6.69 0.25
N VAL A 45 13.80 7.63 -0.23
CA VAL A 45 15.16 7.86 0.28
C VAL A 45 15.18 8.25 1.76
N TYR A 46 14.06 8.73 2.30
CA TYR A 46 13.90 9.06 3.71
C TYR A 46 13.03 8.02 4.42
N TYR A 47 11.78 7.84 4.00
CA TYR A 47 10.80 7.07 4.78
C TYR A 47 11.11 5.57 4.83
N ALA A 48 11.65 4.98 3.76
CA ALA A 48 12.03 3.57 3.78
C ALA A 48 13.25 3.33 4.69
N LYS A 49 14.22 4.27 4.69
CA LYS A 49 15.37 4.24 5.62
C LYS A 49 14.94 4.42 7.07
N PHE A 50 14.10 5.41 7.35
CA PHE A 50 13.61 5.65 8.72
C PHE A 50 12.79 4.48 9.26
N ALA A 51 11.95 3.87 8.42
CA ALA A 51 11.23 2.65 8.77
C ALA A 51 12.18 1.49 9.09
N ASN A 52 13.22 1.28 8.26
CA ASN A 52 14.24 0.27 8.54
C ASN A 52 15.01 0.57 9.84
N ASN A 53 15.35 1.84 10.09
CA ASN A 53 16.03 2.27 11.31
C ASN A 53 15.23 1.96 12.58
N TYR A 54 13.89 2.03 12.53
CA TYR A 54 13.06 1.57 13.65
C TYR A 54 13.18 0.07 13.90
N LEU A 55 13.31 -0.75 12.84
CA LEU A 55 13.51 -2.19 12.97
C LEU A 55 14.91 -2.54 13.48
N THR A 56 15.93 -1.84 13.01
CA THR A 56 17.34 -2.07 13.39
C THR A 56 17.74 -1.35 14.69
N LYS A 57 16.84 -0.55 15.26
CA LYS A 57 17.09 0.30 16.44
C LYS A 57 18.28 1.25 16.23
N THR A 58 18.38 1.79 15.02
CA THR A 58 19.40 2.78 14.66
C THR A 58 18.86 4.19 14.90
N ASP A 59 19.60 5.04 15.60
CA ASP A 59 19.19 6.41 15.87
C ASP A 59 19.16 7.26 14.59
N PHE A 60 18.15 8.11 14.45
CA PHE A 60 18.03 9.07 13.34
C PHE A 60 17.20 10.28 13.75
N PHE A 61 17.34 11.37 12.99
CA PHE A 61 16.52 12.56 13.14
C PHE A 61 15.44 12.62 12.05
N ASN A 62 14.22 12.95 12.45
CA ASN A 62 13.08 13.10 11.55
C ASN A 62 12.19 14.26 12.02
N ALA A 63 11.84 15.13 11.08
CA ALA A 63 11.01 16.30 11.37
C ALA A 63 9.51 15.97 11.50
N HIS A 64 9.08 14.82 10.98
CA HIS A 64 7.66 14.43 10.96
C HIS A 64 7.29 13.50 12.12
N PRO A 65 6.02 13.52 12.57
CA PRO A 65 5.51 12.52 13.50
C PRO A 65 5.72 11.08 12.97
N PRO A 66 5.98 10.10 13.84
CA PRO A 66 6.55 8.80 13.45
C PRO A 66 5.53 7.76 12.95
N LEU A 67 4.23 8.09 12.93
CA LEU A 67 3.16 7.11 12.69
C LEU A 67 3.28 6.43 11.33
N SER A 68 3.54 7.19 10.26
CA SER A 68 3.66 6.62 8.91
C SER A 68 4.89 5.72 8.79
N GLN A 69 6.01 6.10 9.43
CA GLN A 69 7.23 5.31 9.46
C GLN A 69 7.04 4.00 10.23
N TYR A 70 6.27 3.99 11.33
CA TYR A 70 5.92 2.74 12.02
C TYR A 70 5.06 1.82 11.16
N ILE A 71 4.10 2.37 10.42
CA ILE A 71 3.29 1.58 9.49
C ILE A 71 4.18 0.97 8.39
N ILE A 72 5.14 1.73 7.85
CA ILE A 72 6.10 1.20 6.88
C ILE A 72 7.07 0.19 7.53
N ALA A 73 7.47 0.37 8.79
CA ALA A 73 8.31 -0.60 9.50
C ALA A 73 7.58 -1.94 9.68
N ILE A 74 6.29 -1.90 10.03
CA ILE A 74 5.42 -3.09 10.07
C ILE A 74 5.27 -3.69 8.66
N SER A 75 5.11 -2.84 7.63
CA SER A 75 5.08 -3.28 6.22
C SER A 75 6.32 -4.07 5.85
N ILE A 76 7.50 -3.56 6.21
CA ILE A 76 8.79 -4.21 5.95
C ILE A 76 8.84 -5.56 6.69
N TRP A 77 8.52 -5.57 7.98
CA TRP A 77 8.56 -6.77 8.81
C TRP A 77 7.61 -7.85 8.29
N ILE A 78 6.35 -7.53 7.98
CA ILE A 78 5.41 -8.51 7.40
C ILE A 78 5.91 -8.94 6.02
N GLY A 79 6.27 -7.96 5.18
CA GLY A 79 6.68 -8.20 3.81
C GLY A 79 7.85 -9.16 3.70
N SER A 80 8.86 -9.00 4.56
CA SER A 80 10.06 -9.86 4.56
C SER A 80 9.78 -11.32 4.95
N HIS A 81 8.65 -11.60 5.59
CA HIS A 81 8.25 -12.97 5.96
C HIS A 81 7.28 -13.60 4.96
N LEU A 82 6.85 -12.87 3.92
CA LEU A 82 5.98 -13.42 2.88
C LEU A 82 6.79 -14.23 1.86
N PRO A 83 6.22 -15.32 1.31
CA PRO A 83 6.92 -16.20 0.36
C PRO A 83 7.02 -15.63 -1.06
N PHE A 84 6.57 -14.39 -1.28
CA PHE A 84 6.53 -13.74 -2.60
C PHE A 84 7.01 -12.29 -2.49
N GLY A 85 7.33 -11.68 -3.64
CA GLY A 85 7.80 -10.29 -3.69
C GLY A 85 9.24 -10.08 -3.20
N GLN A 86 9.99 -11.16 -2.97
CA GLN A 86 11.39 -11.15 -2.49
C GLN A 86 12.42 -11.39 -3.60
N GLU A 87 12.02 -11.40 -4.86
CA GLU A 87 12.89 -11.80 -5.98
C GLU A 87 14.00 -10.78 -6.28
N ILE A 88 13.74 -9.51 -6.00
CA ILE A 88 14.64 -8.41 -6.33
C ILE A 88 14.92 -7.62 -5.05
N VAL A 89 16.18 -7.56 -4.63
CA VAL A 89 16.62 -6.92 -3.37
C VAL A 89 17.71 -5.88 -3.62
N ASN A 90 17.83 -4.92 -2.71
CA ASN A 90 18.93 -3.94 -2.65
C ASN A 90 19.28 -3.61 -1.19
N ASN A 91 20.35 -2.85 -0.98
CA ASN A 91 20.83 -2.44 0.34
C ASN A 91 20.61 -0.93 0.61
N GLU A 92 19.78 -0.26 -0.17
CA GLU A 92 19.63 1.20 -0.14
C GLU A 92 18.99 1.69 1.17
N THR A 93 18.22 0.84 1.86
CA THR A 93 17.57 1.19 3.14
C THR A 93 18.50 1.04 4.35
N GLY A 94 19.73 0.54 4.16
CA GLY A 94 20.65 0.14 5.23
C GLY A 94 20.52 -1.34 5.62
N SER A 95 19.53 -2.06 5.09
CA SER A 95 19.35 -3.51 5.21
C SER A 95 19.08 -4.10 3.82
N THR A 96 19.33 -5.40 3.63
CA THR A 96 18.97 -6.10 2.40
C THR A 96 17.46 -6.32 2.34
N LEU A 97 16.75 -5.48 1.59
CA LEU A 97 15.30 -5.50 1.48
C LEU A 97 14.83 -5.50 0.02
N ALA A 98 13.74 -6.20 -0.26
CA ALA A 98 13.05 -6.09 -1.53
C ALA A 98 12.18 -4.82 -1.57
N PRO A 99 12.15 -4.05 -2.68
CA PRO A 99 11.31 -2.85 -2.77
C PRO A 99 9.84 -3.08 -2.50
N TRP A 100 9.38 -4.28 -2.81
CA TRP A 100 8.02 -4.71 -2.54
C TRP A 100 7.66 -4.59 -1.04
N THR A 101 8.59 -4.89 -0.13
CA THR A 101 8.36 -4.93 1.33
C THR A 101 7.98 -3.58 1.95
N TYR A 102 8.56 -2.49 1.47
CA TYR A 102 8.23 -1.14 1.95
C TYR A 102 7.18 -0.41 1.10
N ARG A 103 6.75 -0.99 -0.03
CA ARG A 103 5.77 -0.37 -0.94
C ARG A 103 4.35 -0.92 -0.82
N TRP A 104 4.17 -2.19 -0.43
CA TRP A 104 2.87 -2.87 -0.52
C TRP A 104 1.79 -2.27 0.37
N VAL A 105 2.12 -1.77 1.57
CA VAL A 105 1.13 -1.10 2.43
C VAL A 105 0.65 0.20 1.79
N ASN A 106 1.52 0.99 1.17
CA ASN A 106 1.12 2.22 0.47
C ASN A 106 0.25 1.91 -0.77
N ALA A 107 0.57 0.85 -1.50
CA ALA A 107 -0.27 0.36 -2.59
C ALA A 107 -1.65 -0.09 -2.10
N LEU A 108 -1.69 -0.78 -0.95
CA LEU A 108 -2.93 -1.21 -0.31
C LEU A 108 -3.77 -0.03 0.16
N THR A 109 -3.23 0.89 0.97
CA THR A 109 -3.99 2.05 1.47
C THR A 109 -4.51 2.92 0.33
N GLY A 110 -3.67 3.16 -0.69
CA GLY A 110 -4.08 3.91 -1.87
C GLY A 110 -5.20 3.23 -2.66
N SER A 111 -5.34 1.90 -2.59
CA SER A 111 -6.36 1.19 -3.36
C SER A 111 -7.77 1.47 -2.86
N PHE A 112 -7.92 1.88 -1.59
CA PHE A 112 -9.20 2.24 -0.97
C PHE A 112 -9.70 3.64 -1.32
N ILE A 113 -8.86 4.52 -1.90
CA ILE A 113 -9.25 5.90 -2.23
C ILE A 113 -10.57 5.98 -3.01
N PRO A 114 -10.80 5.18 -4.08
CA PRO A 114 -12.06 5.23 -4.82
C PRO A 114 -13.27 4.87 -3.96
N VAL A 115 -13.12 3.91 -3.03
CA VAL A 115 -14.22 3.50 -2.12
C VAL A 115 -14.52 4.61 -1.13
N VAL A 116 -13.49 5.22 -0.54
CA VAL A 116 -13.65 6.32 0.43
C VAL A 116 -14.28 7.57 -0.22
N VAL A 117 -13.91 7.88 -1.46
CA VAL A 117 -14.44 9.05 -2.18
C VAL A 117 -15.84 8.79 -2.74
N GLY A 118 -16.13 7.54 -3.14
CA GLY A 118 -17.42 7.16 -3.72
C GLY A 118 -18.51 6.77 -2.71
N ALA A 119 -18.16 6.58 -1.43
CA ALA A 119 -19.09 6.27 -0.34
C ALA A 119 -19.71 7.54 0.27
#